data_AF-A0A967M391-F1
#
_entry.id   AF-A0A967M391-F1
#
_cell.length_a   1.000
_cell.length_b   1.000
_cell.length_c   1.000
_cell.angle_alpha   90.00
_cell.angle_beta   90.00
_cell.angle_gamma   90.00
#
_symmetry.space_group_name_H-M   'P 1'
#
loop_
_entity.id
_entity.type
_entity.pdbx_description
1 polymer ?
#
loop_
_entity_poly.entity_id
_entity_poly.type
_entity_poly.pdbx_seq_one_letter_code
_entity_poly.pdbx_strand_id
1 'polypeptide(L)' 'VSEEEIRVLLGNRPRQRDLLIEFLHLIQDTYGQLEARHLHALAAELDIPQAEVYEVASFYA' A
#
# COMPACT_ATOMS: atom_id res chain seq x y z
N VAL A 1 -7.72 -5.57 10.92
CA VAL A 1 -6.33 -6.02 11.20
C VAL A 1 -5.39 -5.43 10.16
N SER A 2 -5.66 -5.62 8.87
CA SER A 2 -4.80 -5.13 7.78
C SER A 2 -4.62 -3.61 7.68
N GLU A 3 -5.62 -2.79 8.01
CA GLU A 3 -5.42 -1.33 8.07
C GLU A 3 -4.44 -0.90 9.16
N GLU A 4 -4.56 -1.49 10.35
CA GLU A 4 -3.65 -1.18 11.46
C GLU A 4 -2.23 -1.67 11.14
N GLU A 5 -2.10 -2.84 10.51
CA GLU A 5 -0.82 -3.37 10.02
C GLU A 5 -0.15 -2.41 9.02
N ILE A 6 -0.90 -1.93 8.02
CA ILE A 6 -0.39 -0.96 7.04
C ILE A 6 -0.08 0.38 7.69
N ARG A 7 -0.92 0.87 8.59
CA ARG A 7 -0.69 2.12 9.32
C ARG A 7 0.59 2.06 10.17
N VAL A 8 0.78 0.96 10.90
CA VAL A 8 1.99 0.70 11.69
C VAL A 8 3.21 0.59 10.78
N LEU A 9 3.11 -0.15 9.66
CA LEU A 9 4.19 -0.33 8.70
C LEU A 9 4.64 0.98 8.06
N LEU A 10 3.68 1.84 7.68
CA LEU A 10 3.93 3.15 7.10
C LEU A 10 4.44 4.14 8.15
N GLY A 11 4.05 4.00 9.42
CA GLY A 11 4.49 4.84 10.54
C GLY A 11 4.21 6.31 10.28
N ASN A 12 5.20 7.18 10.50
CA ASN A 12 5.07 8.63 10.30
C ASN A 12 5.41 9.12 8.87
N ARG A 13 5.55 8.21 7.89
CA ARG A 13 5.83 8.61 6.50
C ARG A 13 4.69 9.47 5.94
N PRO A 14 4.95 10.44 5.05
CA PRO A 14 3.89 11.26 4.49
C PRO A 14 2.95 10.39 3.61
N ARG A 15 1.62 10.58 3.74
CA ARG A 15 0.62 9.86 2.95
C ARG A 15 0.44 10.55 1.60
N GLN A 16 1.45 10.37 0.76
CA GLN A 16 1.53 11.00 -0.56
C GLN A 16 1.41 9.94 -1.64
N ARG A 17 0.62 10.25 -2.67
CA ARG A 17 0.42 9.40 -3.84
C ARG A 17 1.74 9.11 -4.58
N ASP A 18 2.66 10.07 -4.61
CA ASP A 18 3.97 9.90 -5.25
C ASP A 18 4.83 8.81 -4.60
N LEU A 19 4.52 8.43 -3.35
CA LEU A 19 5.20 7.35 -2.61
C LEU A 19 4.51 5.99 -2.74
N LEU A 20 3.47 5.87 -3.58
CA LEU A 20 2.71 4.64 -3.74
C LEU A 20 3.61 3.45 -4.11
N ILE A 21 4.54 3.63 -5.03
CA ILE A 21 5.48 2.58 -5.46
C ILE A 21 6.39 2.16 -4.29
N GLU A 22 6.89 3.12 -3.52
CA GLU A 22 7.72 2.86 -2.33
C GLU A 22 6.93 2.06 -1.27
N PHE A 23 5.65 2.38 -1.09
CA PHE A 23 4.80 1.65 -0.16
C PHE A 23 4.47 0.24 -0.65
N LEU A 24 4.27 0.05 -1.94
CA LEU A 24 4.09 -1.28 -2.53
C LEU A 24 5.34 -2.14 -2.33
N HIS A 25 6.54 -1.61 -2.61
CA HIS A 25 7.79 -2.31 -2.33
C HIS A 25 7.94 -2.63 -0.84
N LEU A 26 7.68 -1.67 0.05
CA LEU A 26 7.76 -1.90 1.49
C LEU A 26 6.83 -3.02 1.98
N ILE A 27 5.59 -3.05 1.49
CA ILE A 27 4.61 -4.09 1.82
C ILE A 27 5.09 -5.44 1.28
N GLN A 28 5.54 -5.49 0.02
CA GLN A 28 6.04 -6.72 -0.58
C GLN A 28 7.28 -7.25 0.14
N ASP A 29 8.21 -6.39 0.53
CA ASP A 29 9.42 -6.77 1.27
C ASP A 29 9.08 -7.30 2.67
N THR A 30 8.03 -6.76 3.30
CA THR A 30 7.62 -7.14 4.66
C THR A 30 6.82 -8.45 4.68
N TYR A 31 5.89 -8.62 3.73
CA TYR A 31 4.95 -9.75 3.70
C TYR A 31 5.29 -10.82 2.66
N GLY A 32 6.29 -10.58 1.80
CA GLY A 32 6.68 -11.45 0.69
C GLY A 32 5.72 -11.44 -0.50
N GLN A 33 4.55 -10.79 -0.37
CA GLN A 33 3.53 -10.72 -1.42
C GLN A 33 2.57 -9.53 -1.23
N LEU A 34 2.03 -9.04 -2.35
CA LEU A 34 0.98 -8.02 -2.39
C LEU A 34 -0.40 -8.67 -2.40
N GLU A 35 -0.94 -8.98 -1.23
CA GLU A 35 -2.31 -9.46 -1.12
C GLU A 35 -3.33 -8.32 -1.32
N ALA A 36 -4.51 -8.66 -1.86
CA ALA A 36 -5.60 -7.71 -2.06
C ALA A 36 -6.01 -6.95 -0.78
N ARG A 37 -5.89 -7.58 0.40
CA ARG A 37 -6.15 -6.94 1.70
C ARG A 37 -5.17 -5.81 2.02
N HIS A 38 -3.91 -5.94 1.62
CA HIS A 38 -2.87 -4.92 1.84
C HIS A 38 -3.09 -3.74 0.88
N LEU A 39 -3.44 -4.01 -0.37
CA LEU A 39 -3.75 -2.99 -1.37
C LEU A 39 -4.99 -2.18 -0.99
N HIS A 40 -6.03 -2.84 -0.47
CA HIS A 40 -7.22 -2.16 0.05
C HIS A 40 -6.89 -1.25 1.24
N ALA A 41 -6.14 -1.77 2.21
CA ALA A 41 -5.71 -1.00 3.38
C ALA A 41 -4.81 0.19 3.00
N LEU A 42 -3.93 0.03 2.00
CA LEU A 42 -3.08 1.11 1.50
C LEU A 42 -3.91 2.20 0.81
N ALA A 43 -4.90 1.83 0.00
CA ALA A 43 -5.79 2.80 -0.64
C ALA A 43 -6.56 3.64 0.39
N ALA A 44 -7.06 3.00 1.45
CA ALA A 44 -7.75 3.68 2.54
C ALA A 44 -6.83 4.62 3.33
N GLU A 45 -5.59 4.21 3.60
CA GLU A 45 -4.62 5.01 4.37
C GLU A 45 -4.05 6.20 3.56
N LEU A 46 -4.00 6.10 2.23
CA LEU A 46 -3.59 7.18 1.34
C LEU A 46 -4.74 8.07 0.86
N ASP A 47 -5.99 7.71 1.18
CA ASP A 47 -7.22 8.36 0.70
C ASP A 47 -7.25 8.50 -0.84
N ILE A 48 -6.93 7.41 -1.54
CA ILE A 48 -6.95 7.34 -3.01
C ILE A 48 -7.83 6.19 -3.52
N PRO A 49 -8.30 6.23 -4.78
CA PRO A 49 -9.12 5.16 -5.33
C PRO A 49 -8.40 3.81 -5.31
N GLN A 50 -9.11 2.77 -4.89
CA GLN A 50 -8.56 1.40 -4.86
C GLN A 50 -8.09 0.95 -6.25
N ALA A 51 -8.79 1.38 -7.31
CA ALA A 51 -8.40 1.09 -8.70
C ALA A 51 -6.99 1.60 -9.03
N GLU A 52 -6.62 2.79 -8.54
CA GLU A 52 -5.30 3.37 -8.79
C GLU A 52 -4.19 2.53 -8.14
N VAL A 53 -4.41 2.09 -6.90
CA VAL A 53 -3.47 1.20 -6.19
C VAL A 53 -3.33 -0.13 -6.92
N TYR A 54 -4.42 -0.72 -7.41
CA TYR A 54 -4.39 -1.96 -8.17
C TYR A 54 -3.69 -1.81 -9.52
N GLU A 55 -3.93 -0.72 -10.25
CA GLU A 55 -3.27 -0.46 -11.53
C GLU A 55 -1.76 -0.38 -11.35
N VAL A 56 -1.29 0.42 -10.37
CA VAL A 56 0.14 0.53 -10.08
C VAL A 56 0.72 -0.80 -9.59
N ALA A 57 0.03 -1.52 -8.70
CA ALA A 57 0.46 -2.83 -8.25
C ALA A 57 0.56 -3.85 -9.41
N SER A 58 -0.39 -3.83 -10.35
CA SER A 58 -0.37 -4.74 -11.51
C SER A 58 0.76 -4.43 -12.50
N PHE A 59 1.23 -3.19 -12.52
CA PHE A 59 2.35 -2.77 -13.37
C PHE A 59 3.72 -3.08 -12.74
N TYR A 60 3.78 -3.20 -11.40
CA TYR A 60 5.03 -3.36 -10.63
C TYR A 60 5.25 -4.78 -10.04
N ALA A 61 4.23 -5.62 -9.96
CA ALA A 61 4.30 -6.97 -9.38
C ALA A 61 4.92 -8.04 -10.30
#